data_AF-A0A5N6L4J6-F1
#
_entry.id   AF-A0A5N6L4J6-F1
#
_cell.length_a   1.000
_cell.length_b   1.000
_cell.length_c   1.000
_cell.angle_alpha   90.00
_cell.angle_beta   90.00
_cell.angle_gamma   90.00
#
_symmetry.space_group_name_H-M   'P 1'
#
loop_
_entity.id
_entity.type
_entity.pdbx_description
1 polymer ?
#
loop_
_entity_poly.entity_id
_entity_poly.type
_entity_poly.pdbx_seq_one_letter_code
_entity_poly.pdbx_strand_id
1 'polypeptide(L)'
;MALNTDRVMHRSVLDAFFEQIHPSIPLFDRTKFMASFEANPDLALFHTVAALCLVISRASNECLVDNAKQLLTYRQSILDQQYSTHTTEASNLEKMQEACLLAYFAFHHSPDRTSWLRIGRVTRLAYALGLHQLDSLSPGLVFERTLGSDDLEAWRRLWWVIYALDSFSNNSAGTPLLIEFESISTAIRTTQINPHNSAVYLPGSIGEVWTTIQALAKQQPVDHFAIQIAVTAMLNESARLYRLAAQRATPHLRARVQPLDDVLDAARFALPPGYLTPGRAVSSGESVDNCHKRIGNVMLLESARLFVHAAGMLLDDDPVNAHPLWNMVLGDCEFIVRLVKTWDDDFLTAVDPALCCIATTVLMFQEVYSRCSDLDIRVEIQEQLSRHGNILILFLEQFARHWHLARSLLGKSSLL
;
A
#
# COMPACT_ATOMS: atom_id res chain seq x y z
N MET A 1 -2.67 25.06 34.89
CA MET A 1 -1.47 24.20 34.86
C MET A 1 -1.79 22.84 34.23
N ALA A 2 -2.83 22.11 34.68
CA ALA A 2 -3.28 20.84 34.06
C ALA A 2 -3.61 20.93 32.55
N LEU A 3 -4.38 21.95 32.11
CA LEU A 3 -4.70 22.18 30.69
C LEU A 3 -3.48 22.38 29.78
N ASN A 4 -2.36 22.85 30.33
CA ASN A 4 -1.14 23.05 29.56
C ASN A 4 -0.35 21.74 29.43
N THR A 5 -0.35 20.92 30.48
CA THR A 5 0.28 19.59 30.48
C THR A 5 -0.44 18.63 29.52
N ASP A 6 -1.78 18.64 29.51
CA ASP A 6 -2.56 17.80 28.58
C ASP A 6 -2.30 18.20 27.12
N ARG A 7 -2.25 19.50 26.80
CA ARG A 7 -1.94 19.98 25.44
C ARG A 7 -0.52 19.61 24.99
N VAL A 8 0.47 19.68 25.88
CA VAL A 8 1.85 19.27 25.56
C VAL A 8 1.93 17.75 25.31
N MET A 9 1.23 16.96 26.13
CA MET A 9 1.16 15.51 25.94
C MET A 9 0.47 15.14 24.61
N HIS A 10 -0.63 15.81 24.27
CA HIS A 10 -1.33 15.63 22.99
C HIS A 10 -0.45 15.98 21.79
N ARG A 11 0.28 17.10 21.84
CA ARG A 11 1.21 17.51 20.77
C ARG A 11 2.30 16.47 20.53
N SER A 12 2.91 15.95 21.61
CA SER A 12 3.94 14.91 21.54
C SER A 12 3.43 13.64 20.84
N VAL A 13 2.21 13.19 21.15
CA VAL A 13 1.59 12.03 20.50
C VAL A 13 1.35 12.29 19.01
N LEU A 14 0.92 13.51 18.63
CA LEU A 14 0.73 13.87 17.23
C LEU A 14 2.05 13.93 16.45
N ASP A 15 3.09 14.52 17.04
CA ASP A 15 4.42 14.55 16.43
C ASP A 15 4.93 13.12 16.20
N ALA A 16 4.77 12.24 17.19
CA ALA A 16 5.09 10.82 17.05
C ALA A 16 4.27 10.13 15.94
N PHE A 17 2.97 10.42 15.81
CA PHE A 17 2.15 9.89 14.72
C PHE A 17 2.68 10.33 13.35
N PHE A 18 3.01 11.62 13.18
CA PHE A 18 3.52 12.15 11.91
C PHE A 18 4.91 11.61 11.54
N GLU A 19 5.71 11.25 12.53
CA GLU A 19 7.05 10.71 12.33
C GLU A 19 7.04 9.20 12.10
N GLN A 20 6.17 8.46 12.80
CA GLN A 20 6.24 7.00 12.86
C GLN A 20 5.16 6.30 12.05
N ILE A 21 4.00 6.92 11.79
CA ILE A 21 2.83 6.20 11.23
C ILE A 21 2.30 6.88 9.98
N HIS A 22 2.18 8.21 9.98
CA HIS A 22 1.73 8.96 8.80
C HIS A 22 2.54 8.65 7.52
N PRO A 23 3.85 8.35 7.56
CA PRO A 23 4.57 7.95 6.36
C PRO A 23 4.02 6.67 5.68
N SER A 24 3.39 5.75 6.43
CA SER A 24 2.73 4.55 5.89
C SER A 24 1.28 4.79 5.45
N ILE A 25 0.66 5.88 5.90
CA ILE A 25 -0.69 6.31 5.53
C ILE A 25 -0.75 7.84 5.40
N PRO A 26 -0.28 8.43 4.27
CA PRO A 26 -0.08 9.87 4.11
C PRO A 26 -1.39 10.65 3.89
N LEU A 27 -2.27 10.60 4.89
CA LEU A 27 -3.65 11.06 4.80
C LEU A 27 -3.81 12.57 5.03
N PHE A 28 -2.89 13.17 5.77
CA PHE A 28 -2.95 14.57 6.22
C PHE A 28 -1.81 15.43 5.70
N ASP A 29 -2.06 16.73 5.57
CA ASP A 29 -1.01 17.75 5.58
C ASP A 29 -0.64 18.06 7.04
N ARG A 30 0.62 17.84 7.44
CA ARG A 30 1.07 18.01 8.83
C ARG A 30 0.79 19.41 9.36
N THR A 31 1.15 20.44 8.59
CA THR A 31 1.00 21.83 9.03
C THR A 31 -0.45 22.20 9.23
N LYS A 32 -1.32 21.84 8.27
CA LYS A 32 -2.76 22.13 8.37
C LYS A 32 -3.43 21.32 9.48
N PHE A 33 -3.07 20.05 9.64
CA PHE A 33 -3.62 19.21 10.70
C PHE A 33 -3.24 19.76 12.08
N MET A 34 -1.97 20.12 12.28
CA MET A 34 -1.50 20.69 13.56
C MET A 34 -2.14 22.05 13.84
N ALA A 35 -2.31 22.91 12.83
CA ALA A 35 -3.02 24.19 12.98
C ALA A 35 -4.50 24.00 13.35
N SER A 36 -5.19 23.06 12.71
CA SER A 36 -6.58 22.69 13.04
C SER A 36 -6.69 22.20 14.49
N PHE A 37 -5.73 21.39 14.93
CA PHE A 37 -5.65 20.91 16.31
C PHE A 37 -5.48 22.03 17.33
N GLU A 38 -4.66 23.05 17.03
CA GLU A 38 -4.45 24.18 17.93
C GLU A 38 -5.66 25.13 18.01
N ALA A 39 -6.43 25.25 16.92
CA ALA A 39 -7.57 26.16 16.83
C ALA A 39 -8.87 25.57 17.41
N ASN A 40 -9.39 24.50 16.80
CA ASN A 40 -10.63 23.83 17.22
C ASN A 40 -10.64 22.39 16.67
N PRO A 41 -10.03 21.42 17.39
CA PRO A 41 -9.86 20.08 16.87
C PRO A 41 -11.19 19.36 16.68
N ASP A 42 -11.32 18.62 15.58
CA ASP A 42 -12.29 17.52 15.55
C ASP A 42 -11.81 16.43 16.53
N LEU A 43 -12.45 16.41 17.71
CA LEU A 43 -12.14 15.48 18.78
C LEU A 43 -12.24 14.02 18.33
N ALA A 44 -13.12 13.70 17.38
CA ALA A 44 -13.29 12.35 16.86
C ALA A 44 -12.02 11.84 16.17
N LEU A 45 -11.63 12.54 15.11
CA LEU A 45 -10.46 12.21 14.30
C LEU A 45 -9.19 12.26 15.15
N PHE A 46 -9.05 13.27 16.01
CA PHE A 46 -7.93 13.41 16.91
C PHE A 46 -7.79 12.21 17.87
N HIS A 47 -8.88 11.80 18.53
CA HIS A 47 -8.87 10.63 19.41
C HIS A 47 -8.50 9.36 18.67
N THR A 48 -8.97 9.20 17.42
CA THR A 48 -8.61 8.05 16.57
C THR A 48 -7.11 8.07 16.23
N VAL A 49 -6.54 9.20 15.83
CA VAL A 49 -5.09 9.34 15.56
C VAL A 49 -4.26 9.04 16.82
N ALA A 50 -4.62 9.60 17.97
CA ALA A 50 -3.91 9.38 19.21
C ALA A 50 -3.98 7.91 19.65
N ALA A 51 -5.15 7.28 19.55
CA ALA A 51 -5.32 5.87 19.88
C ALA A 51 -4.50 4.96 18.96
N LEU A 52 -4.45 5.26 17.65
CA LEU A 52 -3.60 4.53 16.71
C LEU A 52 -2.13 4.63 17.07
N CYS A 53 -1.66 5.83 17.39
CA CYS A 53 -0.29 6.04 17.80
C CYS A 53 0.06 5.22 19.06
N LEU A 54 -0.81 5.22 20.07
CA LEU A 54 -0.58 4.44 21.29
C LEU A 54 -0.51 2.93 21.03
N VAL A 55 -1.36 2.41 20.15
CA VAL A 55 -1.37 0.98 19.82
C VAL A 55 -0.16 0.58 18.99
N ILE A 56 0.13 1.33 17.91
CA ILE A 56 1.18 0.98 16.94
C ILE A 56 2.58 1.23 17.52
N SER A 57 2.80 2.36 18.17
CA SER A 57 4.09 2.68 18.82
C SER A 57 4.32 1.89 20.11
N ARG A 58 3.39 0.99 20.49
CA ARG A 58 3.44 0.12 21.68
C ARG A 58 3.84 0.89 22.94
N ALA A 59 2.99 1.83 23.36
CA ALA A 59 3.19 2.54 24.61
C ALA A 59 3.50 1.53 25.74
N SER A 60 4.48 1.84 26.60
CA SER A 60 5.00 0.91 27.63
C SER A 60 3.97 0.43 28.65
N ASN A 61 2.76 0.98 28.62
CA ASN A 61 1.66 0.67 29.51
C ASN A 61 0.57 -0.10 28.76
N GLU A 62 0.44 -1.39 29.02
CA GLU A 62 -0.54 -2.28 28.38
C GLU A 62 -1.99 -1.84 28.59
N CYS A 63 -2.32 -1.28 29.77
CA CYS A 63 -3.66 -0.77 30.05
C CYS A 63 -4.02 0.43 29.13
N LEU A 64 -3.06 1.32 28.86
CA LEU A 64 -3.28 2.42 27.92
C LEU A 64 -3.50 1.91 26.49
N VAL A 65 -2.74 0.89 26.08
CA VAL A 65 -2.89 0.25 24.76
C VAL A 65 -4.27 -0.40 24.62
N ASP A 66 -4.76 -1.10 25.65
CA ASP A 66 -6.07 -1.75 25.59
C ASP A 66 -7.21 -0.74 25.62
N ASN A 67 -7.11 0.34 26.40
CA ASN A 67 -8.06 1.45 26.34
C ASN A 67 -8.09 2.09 24.94
N ALA A 68 -6.92 2.26 24.30
CA ALA A 68 -6.85 2.78 22.94
C ALA A 68 -7.52 1.83 21.91
N LYS A 69 -7.34 0.51 22.02
CA LYS A 69 -8.07 -0.46 21.18
C LYS A 69 -9.58 -0.41 21.38
N GLN A 70 -10.03 -0.29 22.63
CA GLN A 70 -11.46 -0.15 22.94
C GLN A 70 -12.03 1.14 22.35
N LEU A 71 -11.27 2.24 22.44
CA LEU A 71 -11.64 3.51 21.83
C LEU A 71 -11.76 3.38 20.30
N LEU A 72 -10.79 2.77 19.62
CA LEU A 72 -10.88 2.52 18.16
C LEU A 72 -12.11 1.70 17.79
N THR A 73 -12.41 0.65 18.56
CA THR A 73 -13.61 -0.18 18.36
C THR A 73 -14.90 0.62 18.56
N TYR A 74 -14.94 1.47 19.60
CA TYR A 74 -16.07 2.35 19.87
C TYR A 74 -16.28 3.39 18.78
N ARG A 75 -15.22 4.10 18.35
CA ARG A 75 -15.25 5.06 17.24
C ARG A 75 -15.81 4.41 15.97
N GLN A 76 -15.34 3.20 15.68
CA GLN A 76 -15.82 2.43 14.53
C GLN A 76 -17.34 2.13 14.61
N SER A 77 -17.84 1.74 15.79
CA SER A 77 -19.28 1.49 15.97
C SER A 77 -20.15 2.73 15.75
N ILE A 78 -19.64 3.92 16.10
CA ILE A 78 -20.34 5.19 15.86
C ILE A 78 -20.48 5.43 14.36
N LEU A 79 -19.38 5.28 13.60
CA LEU A 79 -19.41 5.46 12.15
C LEU A 79 -20.35 4.44 11.49
N ASP A 80 -20.33 3.18 11.92
CA ASP A 80 -21.22 2.14 11.40
C ASP A 80 -22.71 2.46 11.61
N GLN A 81 -23.06 3.10 12.74
CA GLN A 81 -24.42 3.58 13.00
C GLN A 81 -24.79 4.78 12.10
N GLN A 82 -23.89 5.74 11.93
CA GLN A 82 -24.12 6.94 11.12
C GLN A 82 -24.31 6.63 9.63
N TYR A 83 -23.63 5.62 9.10
CA TYR A 83 -23.84 5.18 7.72
C TYR A 83 -25.23 4.59 7.48
N SER A 84 -25.92 4.12 8.53
CA SER A 84 -27.24 3.50 8.41
C SER A 84 -28.37 4.55 8.32
N THR A 85 -28.10 5.83 8.62
CA THR A 85 -29.12 6.88 8.77
C THR A 85 -29.36 7.75 7.52
N HIS A 86 -28.75 7.46 6.36
CA HIS A 86 -29.01 8.11 5.05
C HIS A 86 -29.05 9.66 5.04
N THR A 87 -28.31 10.35 5.92
CA THR A 87 -28.22 11.80 5.86
C THR A 87 -27.16 12.23 4.85
N THR A 88 -27.55 12.98 3.81
CA THR A 88 -26.64 13.58 2.82
C THR A 88 -25.69 14.63 3.40
N GLU A 89 -25.90 15.03 4.65
CA GLU A 89 -25.00 15.89 5.45
C GLU A 89 -23.82 15.10 6.07
N ALA A 90 -23.68 13.80 5.78
CA ALA A 90 -22.84 12.86 6.52
C ALA A 90 -21.34 12.77 6.11
N SER A 91 -20.86 13.48 5.09
CA SER A 91 -19.45 13.35 4.65
C SER A 91 -18.69 14.68 4.67
N ASN A 92 -18.32 15.14 5.86
CA ASN A 92 -17.16 16.05 5.95
C ASN A 92 -15.86 15.23 5.78
N LEU A 93 -14.82 15.89 5.30
CA LEU A 93 -13.51 15.29 5.00
C LEU A 93 -12.96 14.52 6.20
N GLU A 94 -13.12 15.07 7.41
CA GLU A 94 -12.58 14.51 8.64
C GLU A 94 -13.19 13.14 8.98
N LYS A 95 -14.49 12.95 8.78
CA LYS A 95 -15.15 11.64 8.99
C LYS A 95 -14.67 10.60 7.98
N MET A 96 -14.47 11.00 6.72
CA MET A 96 -13.93 10.08 5.71
C MET A 96 -12.47 9.72 5.99
N GLN A 97 -11.68 10.68 6.46
CA GLN A 97 -10.32 10.43 6.93
C GLN A 97 -10.31 9.51 8.16
N GLU A 98 -11.19 9.73 9.12
CA GLU A 98 -11.33 8.84 10.29
C GLU A 98 -11.73 7.42 9.88
N ALA A 99 -12.71 7.28 8.99
CA ALA A 99 -13.14 5.99 8.46
C ALA A 99 -12.00 5.26 7.73
N CYS A 100 -11.21 5.99 6.95
CA CYS A 100 -10.04 5.47 6.26
C CYS A 100 -8.97 4.97 7.25
N LEU A 101 -8.67 5.75 8.30
CA LEU A 101 -7.74 5.36 9.35
C LEU A 101 -8.18 4.09 10.10
N LEU A 102 -9.47 3.99 10.42
CA LEU A 102 -10.01 2.81 11.10
C LEU A 102 -10.00 1.58 10.19
N ALA A 103 -10.26 1.74 8.89
CA ALA A 103 -10.13 0.67 7.91
C ALA A 103 -8.67 0.20 7.77
N TYR A 104 -7.72 1.14 7.69
CA TYR A 104 -6.27 0.85 7.70
C TYR A 104 -5.87 0.08 8.96
N PHE A 105 -6.31 0.54 10.13
CA PHE A 105 -6.05 -0.15 11.38
C PHE A 105 -6.62 -1.56 11.41
N ALA A 106 -7.90 -1.72 11.04
CA ALA A 106 -8.56 -3.02 11.03
C ALA A 106 -7.81 -4.02 10.13
N PHE A 107 -7.39 -3.60 8.94
CA PHE A 107 -6.64 -4.47 8.03
C PHE A 107 -5.30 -4.92 8.62
N HIS A 108 -4.60 -4.05 9.34
CA HIS A 108 -3.27 -4.37 9.86
C HIS A 108 -3.25 -4.99 11.27
N HIS A 109 -4.30 -4.77 12.06
CA HIS A 109 -4.40 -5.26 13.44
C HIS A 109 -5.44 -6.38 13.63
N SER A 110 -6.37 -6.54 12.70
CA SER A 110 -7.42 -7.56 12.75
C SER A 110 -7.77 -8.01 11.32
N PRO A 111 -6.82 -8.62 10.57
CA PRO A 111 -6.99 -9.01 9.17
C PRO A 111 -8.00 -10.16 9.01
N ASP A 112 -9.27 -9.85 9.20
CA ASP A 112 -10.41 -10.75 9.08
C ASP A 112 -11.36 -10.29 7.96
N ARG A 113 -12.43 -11.06 7.74
CA ARG A 113 -13.47 -10.69 6.78
C ARG A 113 -14.11 -9.34 7.08
N THR A 114 -14.18 -8.95 8.36
CA THR A 114 -14.73 -7.67 8.80
C THR A 114 -13.89 -6.52 8.28
N SER A 115 -12.56 -6.60 8.42
CA SER A 115 -11.62 -5.59 7.91
C SER A 115 -11.74 -5.41 6.40
N TRP A 116 -11.83 -6.51 5.64
CA TRP A 116 -12.04 -6.48 4.19
C TRP A 116 -13.35 -5.78 3.81
N LEU A 117 -14.46 -6.11 4.50
CA LEU A 117 -15.75 -5.44 4.28
C LEU A 117 -15.71 -3.94 4.63
N ARG A 118 -14.94 -3.55 5.66
CA ARG A 118 -14.76 -2.13 6.06
C ARG A 118 -14.04 -1.35 4.96
N ILE A 119 -12.95 -1.87 4.42
CA ILE A 119 -12.24 -1.26 3.28
C ILE A 119 -13.19 -1.11 2.10
N GLY A 120 -13.97 -2.16 1.81
CA GLY A 120 -14.95 -2.09 0.74
C GLY A 120 -16.06 -1.07 0.96
N ARG A 121 -16.44 -0.79 2.21
CA ARG A 121 -17.40 0.27 2.54
C ARG A 121 -16.81 1.64 2.28
N VAL A 122 -15.61 1.92 2.82
CA VAL A 122 -14.93 3.22 2.64
C VAL A 122 -14.68 3.50 1.15
N THR A 123 -14.29 2.47 0.38
CA THR A 123 -14.10 2.58 -1.08
C THR A 123 -15.38 2.95 -1.81
N ARG A 124 -16.51 2.31 -1.48
CA ARG A 124 -17.82 2.66 -2.09
C ARG A 124 -18.31 4.04 -1.68
N LEU A 125 -18.04 4.48 -0.44
CA LEU A 125 -18.34 5.84 -0.01
C LEU A 125 -17.50 6.86 -0.79
N ALA A 126 -16.20 6.60 -1.01
CA ALA A 126 -15.37 7.45 -1.87
C ALA A 126 -15.90 7.53 -3.31
N TYR A 127 -16.39 6.41 -3.87
CA TYR A 127 -17.08 6.41 -5.15
C TYR A 127 -18.37 7.24 -5.14
N ALA A 128 -19.20 7.09 -4.12
CA ALA A 128 -20.45 7.85 -3.96
C ALA A 128 -20.20 9.37 -3.86
N LEU A 129 -19.06 9.77 -3.30
CA LEU A 129 -18.60 11.16 -3.25
C LEU A 129 -17.90 11.62 -4.54
N GLY A 130 -17.66 10.71 -5.49
CA GLY A 130 -17.00 11.05 -6.75
C GLY A 130 -15.49 11.31 -6.62
N LEU A 131 -14.84 10.78 -5.57
CA LEU A 131 -13.40 11.02 -5.32
C LEU A 131 -12.47 10.46 -6.40
N HIS A 132 -12.95 9.52 -7.21
CA HIS A 132 -12.26 8.98 -8.38
C HIS A 132 -12.25 9.94 -9.59
N GLN A 133 -13.04 11.02 -9.55
CA GLN A 133 -13.20 11.97 -10.65
C GLN A 133 -12.98 13.43 -10.23
N LEU A 134 -12.13 13.69 -9.22
CA LEU A 134 -11.97 15.03 -8.65
C LEU A 134 -11.48 16.09 -9.66
N ASP A 135 -10.82 15.67 -10.74
CA ASP A 135 -10.31 16.56 -11.79
C ASP A 135 -11.03 16.35 -13.14
N SER A 136 -12.15 15.63 -13.16
CA SER A 136 -12.98 15.46 -14.35
C SER A 136 -13.75 16.74 -14.64
N LEU A 137 -13.70 17.21 -15.89
CA LEU A 137 -14.44 18.40 -16.38
C LEU A 137 -15.98 18.20 -16.43
N SER A 138 -16.50 17.12 -15.85
CA SER A 138 -17.89 16.72 -15.97
C SER A 138 -18.79 17.59 -15.08
N PRO A 139 -19.77 18.32 -15.67
CA PRO A 139 -20.67 19.21 -14.91
C PRO A 139 -21.66 18.38 -14.08
N GLY A 140 -21.31 18.09 -12.83
CA GLY A 140 -22.20 17.35 -11.93
C GLY A 140 -21.57 16.91 -10.60
N LEU A 141 -20.25 16.99 -10.47
CA LEU A 141 -19.58 16.65 -9.21
C LEU A 141 -19.69 17.84 -8.24
N VAL A 142 -20.23 17.55 -7.06
CA VAL A 142 -20.52 18.49 -5.96
C VAL A 142 -19.27 19.28 -5.53
N PHE A 143 -18.08 18.73 -5.78
CA PHE A 143 -16.79 19.23 -5.29
C PHE A 143 -16.26 20.45 -6.05
N GLU A 144 -16.52 20.56 -7.37
CA GLU A 144 -15.85 21.55 -8.22
C GLU A 144 -16.39 22.99 -8.03
N ARG A 145 -17.59 23.15 -7.47
CA ARG A 145 -18.25 24.48 -7.35
C ARG A 145 -18.15 25.13 -5.97
N THR A 146 -17.63 24.44 -4.94
CA THR A 146 -17.75 24.91 -3.53
C THR A 146 -16.51 24.77 -2.67
N LEU A 147 -15.48 24.01 -3.07
CA LEU A 147 -14.30 23.76 -2.24
C LEU A 147 -13.09 24.62 -2.62
N GLY A 148 -12.33 25.05 -1.62
CA GLY A 148 -11.05 25.70 -1.85
C GLY A 148 -10.01 24.73 -2.42
N SER A 149 -8.97 25.25 -3.07
CA SER A 149 -7.86 24.45 -3.64
C SER A 149 -7.19 23.54 -2.60
N ASP A 150 -7.15 24.00 -1.35
CA ASP A 150 -6.54 23.31 -0.23
C ASP A 150 -7.35 22.10 0.25
N ASP A 151 -8.68 22.19 0.23
CA ASP A 151 -9.57 21.08 0.58
C ASP A 151 -9.51 20.01 -0.50
N LEU A 152 -9.44 20.42 -1.78
CA LEU A 152 -9.36 19.52 -2.91
C LEU A 152 -8.12 18.62 -2.84
N GLU A 153 -6.96 19.17 -2.47
CA GLU A 153 -5.73 18.38 -2.25
C GLU A 153 -5.86 17.38 -1.10
N ALA A 154 -6.62 17.69 -0.05
CA ALA A 154 -6.86 16.75 1.03
C ALA A 154 -7.78 15.60 0.60
N TRP A 155 -8.78 15.88 -0.24
CA TRP A 155 -9.62 14.86 -0.88
C TRP A 155 -8.83 13.98 -1.85
N ARG A 156 -7.90 14.54 -2.65
CA ARG A 156 -7.00 13.76 -3.51
C ARG A 156 -6.12 12.80 -2.69
N ARG A 157 -5.52 13.28 -1.60
CA ARG A 157 -4.72 12.42 -0.70
C ARG A 157 -5.56 11.27 -0.14
N LEU A 158 -6.76 11.57 0.37
CA LEU A 158 -7.69 10.56 0.86
C LEU A 158 -8.04 9.53 -0.21
N TRP A 159 -8.33 9.95 -1.45
CA TRP A 159 -8.58 9.05 -2.57
C TRP A 159 -7.43 8.06 -2.80
N TRP A 160 -6.19 8.56 -2.86
CA TRP A 160 -5.03 7.72 -3.14
C TRP A 160 -4.64 6.79 -1.99
N VAL A 161 -4.90 7.19 -0.75
CA VAL A 161 -4.77 6.29 0.40
C VAL A 161 -5.82 5.16 0.33
N ILE A 162 -7.07 5.48 0.01
CA ILE A 162 -8.13 4.48 -0.18
C ILE A 162 -7.78 3.54 -1.35
N TYR A 163 -7.22 4.07 -2.44
CA TYR A 163 -6.75 3.30 -3.58
C TYR A 163 -5.70 2.27 -3.18
N ALA A 164 -4.67 2.68 -2.45
CA ALA A 164 -3.64 1.76 -1.95
C ALA A 164 -4.23 0.71 -1.01
N LEU A 165 -5.16 1.10 -0.15
CA LEU A 165 -5.79 0.19 0.82
C LEU A 165 -6.70 -0.87 0.16
N ASP A 166 -7.53 -0.48 -0.82
CA ASP A 166 -8.32 -1.44 -1.62
C ASP A 166 -7.39 -2.41 -2.38
N SER A 167 -6.30 -1.88 -2.94
CA SER A 167 -5.30 -2.66 -3.66
C SER A 167 -4.64 -3.72 -2.79
N PHE A 168 -4.05 -3.32 -1.66
CA PHE A 168 -3.33 -4.24 -0.78
C PHE A 168 -4.26 -5.26 -0.14
N SER A 169 -5.47 -4.86 0.27
CA SER A 169 -6.42 -5.78 0.87
C SER A 169 -6.88 -6.87 -0.10
N ASN A 170 -7.27 -6.50 -1.32
CA ASN A 170 -7.77 -7.46 -2.29
C ASN A 170 -6.66 -8.32 -2.91
N ASN A 171 -5.47 -7.76 -3.16
CA ASN A 171 -4.33 -8.55 -3.61
C ASN A 171 -3.94 -9.61 -2.58
N SER A 172 -3.91 -9.24 -1.29
CA SER A 172 -3.60 -10.18 -0.20
C SER A 172 -4.68 -11.25 -0.01
N ALA A 173 -5.96 -10.92 -0.27
CA ALA A 173 -7.07 -11.86 -0.18
C ALA A 173 -7.27 -12.71 -1.46
N GLY A 174 -6.59 -12.37 -2.56
CA GLY A 174 -6.83 -12.99 -3.86
C GLY A 174 -8.23 -12.69 -4.42
N THR A 175 -8.79 -11.52 -4.13
CA THR A 175 -10.14 -11.09 -4.56
C THR A 175 -10.09 -10.01 -5.64
N PRO A 176 -11.17 -9.81 -6.41
CA PRO A 176 -11.27 -8.67 -7.33
C PRO A 176 -11.21 -7.34 -6.57
N LEU A 177 -10.60 -6.34 -7.19
CA LEU A 177 -10.60 -4.95 -6.72
C LEU A 177 -11.99 -4.34 -6.85
N LEU A 178 -12.29 -3.35 -6.00
CA LEU A 178 -13.49 -2.54 -6.15
C LEU A 178 -13.23 -1.33 -7.04
N ILE A 179 -11.98 -0.84 -7.05
CA ILE A 179 -11.61 0.31 -7.87
C ILE A 179 -11.32 -0.13 -9.31
N GLU A 180 -12.05 0.46 -10.26
CA GLU A 180 -11.85 0.28 -11.69
C GLU A 180 -10.83 1.29 -12.20
N PHE A 181 -9.71 0.81 -12.75
CA PHE A 181 -8.59 1.63 -13.20
C PHE A 181 -9.01 2.70 -14.22
N GLU A 182 -9.80 2.30 -15.21
CA GLU A 182 -10.25 3.14 -16.32
C GLU A 182 -11.22 4.25 -15.87
N SER A 183 -11.78 4.16 -14.67
CA SER A 183 -12.69 5.17 -14.12
C SER A 183 -11.97 6.36 -13.47
N ILE A 184 -10.65 6.27 -13.26
CA ILE A 184 -9.89 7.23 -12.47
C ILE A 184 -9.53 8.44 -13.32
N SER A 185 -9.96 9.62 -12.87
CA SER A 185 -9.58 10.92 -13.42
C SER A 185 -9.13 11.91 -12.36
N THR A 186 -8.77 11.41 -11.17
CA THR A 186 -8.16 12.21 -10.09
C THR A 186 -6.65 12.33 -10.31
N ALA A 187 -6.07 13.50 -10.11
CA ALA A 187 -4.63 13.74 -10.22
C ALA A 187 -3.88 13.06 -9.07
N ILE A 188 -2.77 12.39 -9.38
CA ILE A 188 -1.81 11.85 -8.40
C ILE A 188 -1.13 13.01 -7.66
N ARG A 189 -0.75 14.04 -8.43
CA ARG A 189 -0.10 15.24 -7.92
C ARG A 189 -0.55 16.44 -8.72
N THR A 190 -0.81 17.55 -8.04
CA THR A 190 -0.89 18.87 -8.67
C THR A 190 0.33 19.69 -8.24
N THR A 191 0.92 20.48 -9.13
CA THR A 191 1.87 21.51 -8.69
C THR A 191 1.09 22.81 -8.54
N GLN A 192 1.12 23.42 -7.35
CA GLN A 192 0.39 24.65 -7.06
C GLN A 192 0.87 25.87 -7.88
N ILE A 193 1.92 25.72 -8.69
CA ILE A 193 2.60 26.82 -9.35
C ILE A 193 1.95 27.20 -10.71
N ASN A 194 1.17 26.31 -11.34
CA ASN A 194 0.43 26.64 -12.57
C ASN A 194 -0.81 25.74 -12.80
N PRO A 195 -2.04 26.29 -12.80
CA PRO A 195 -3.28 25.52 -12.88
C PRO A 195 -3.60 24.88 -14.24
N HIS A 196 -2.89 25.23 -15.32
CA HIS A 196 -3.18 24.72 -16.67
C HIS A 196 -2.11 23.79 -17.26
N ASN A 197 -0.99 23.55 -16.57
CA ASN A 197 0.06 22.67 -17.10
C ASN A 197 0.97 22.17 -15.97
N SER A 198 0.63 21.06 -15.29
CA SER A 198 1.55 20.33 -14.38
C SER A 198 0.95 19.17 -13.56
N ALA A 199 -0.36 18.90 -13.63
CA ALA A 199 -0.94 17.76 -12.90
C ALA A 199 -0.53 16.43 -13.55
N VAL A 200 -0.23 15.42 -12.72
CA VAL A 200 0.15 14.08 -13.17
C VAL A 200 -0.98 13.12 -12.84
N TYR A 201 -1.39 12.31 -13.82
CA TYR A 201 -2.51 11.37 -13.74
C TYR A 201 -2.04 9.94 -14.01
N LEU A 202 -2.85 8.96 -13.61
CA LEU A 202 -2.81 7.64 -14.24
C LEU A 202 -3.39 7.76 -15.66
N PRO A 203 -2.83 7.04 -16.64
CA PRO A 203 -3.33 7.02 -18.00
C PRO A 203 -4.62 6.19 -18.10
N GLY A 204 -5.31 6.26 -19.24
CA GLY A 204 -6.52 5.46 -19.50
C GLY A 204 -6.27 3.98 -19.75
N SER A 205 -5.01 3.55 -19.88
CA SER A 205 -4.62 2.15 -20.11
C SER A 205 -3.41 1.77 -19.28
N ILE A 206 -3.42 0.55 -18.73
CA ILE A 206 -2.30 0.01 -17.96
C ILE A 206 -0.97 0.04 -18.76
N GLY A 207 -1.05 -0.12 -20.09
CA GLY A 207 0.12 -0.17 -20.96
C GLY A 207 0.93 1.14 -21.03
N GLU A 208 0.36 2.24 -20.54
CA GLU A 208 0.98 3.56 -20.58
C GLU A 208 1.44 4.05 -19.20
N VAL A 209 1.26 3.26 -18.13
CA VAL A 209 1.54 3.70 -16.73
C VAL A 209 3.01 4.10 -16.54
N TRP A 210 3.93 3.52 -17.31
CA TRP A 210 5.34 3.93 -17.32
C TRP A 210 5.53 5.41 -17.68
N THR A 211 4.64 6.02 -18.47
CA THR A 211 4.69 7.46 -18.79
C THR A 211 4.44 8.33 -17.57
N THR A 212 3.52 7.92 -16.70
CA THR A 212 3.26 8.55 -15.40
C THR A 212 4.48 8.45 -14.51
N ILE A 213 5.11 7.28 -14.42
CA ILE A 213 6.36 7.10 -13.66
C ILE A 213 7.44 8.02 -14.21
N GLN A 214 7.60 8.11 -15.53
CA GLN A 214 8.59 8.99 -16.16
C GLN A 214 8.32 10.47 -15.86
N ALA A 215 7.05 10.89 -15.83
CA ALA A 215 6.66 12.25 -15.47
C ALA A 215 7.00 12.57 -14.01
N LEU A 216 6.72 11.62 -13.10
CA LEU A 216 7.05 11.74 -11.68
C LEU A 216 8.56 11.74 -11.43
N ALA A 217 9.32 10.92 -12.17
CA ALA A 217 10.78 10.82 -12.03
C ALA A 217 11.52 12.11 -12.38
N LYS A 218 10.92 12.97 -13.22
CA LYS A 218 11.46 14.29 -13.58
C LYS A 218 11.28 15.33 -12.48
N GLN A 219 10.45 15.06 -11.48
CA GLN A 219 10.13 16.01 -10.41
C GLN A 219 11.14 15.88 -9.25
N GLN A 220 11.50 17.02 -8.66
CA GLN A 220 12.39 17.09 -7.49
C GLN A 220 11.71 17.89 -6.37
N PRO A 221 11.72 17.40 -5.11
CA PRO A 221 12.15 16.05 -4.71
C PRO A 221 11.25 14.96 -5.30
N VAL A 222 11.79 13.74 -5.38
CA VAL A 222 11.04 12.55 -5.85
C VAL A 222 9.90 12.25 -4.88
N ASP A 223 8.69 12.16 -5.41
CA ASP A 223 7.51 11.79 -4.63
C ASP A 223 7.33 10.27 -4.66
N HIS A 224 7.83 9.61 -3.61
CA HIS A 224 7.76 8.15 -3.52
C HIS A 224 6.32 7.64 -3.38
N PHE A 225 5.40 8.40 -2.77
CA PHE A 225 4.00 7.97 -2.67
C PHE A 225 3.32 8.04 -4.04
N ALA A 226 3.60 9.09 -4.83
CA ALA A 226 3.10 9.16 -6.21
C ALA A 226 3.61 8.00 -7.08
N ILE A 227 4.90 7.63 -6.94
CA ILE A 227 5.45 6.45 -7.62
C ILE A 227 4.77 5.16 -7.13
N GLN A 228 4.49 5.05 -5.83
CA GLN A 228 3.79 3.90 -5.24
C GLN A 228 2.42 3.69 -5.90
N ILE A 229 1.67 4.75 -6.16
CA ILE A 229 0.36 4.69 -6.83
C ILE A 229 0.49 4.08 -8.24
N ALA A 230 1.43 4.57 -9.05
CA ALA A 230 1.66 4.05 -10.39
C ALA A 230 2.12 2.58 -10.37
N VAL A 231 3.02 2.21 -9.46
CA VAL A 231 3.48 0.83 -9.30
C VAL A 231 2.35 -0.10 -8.83
N THR A 232 1.48 0.39 -7.94
CA THR A 232 0.34 -0.37 -7.43
C THR A 232 -0.66 -0.68 -8.54
N ALA A 233 -0.85 0.21 -9.51
CA ALA A 233 -1.69 -0.07 -10.69
C ALA A 233 -1.17 -1.28 -11.49
N MET A 234 0.16 -1.35 -11.70
CA MET A 234 0.77 -2.49 -12.41
C MET A 234 0.71 -3.78 -11.58
N LEU A 235 0.91 -3.68 -10.26
CA LEU A 235 0.72 -4.81 -9.35
C LEU A 235 -0.71 -5.36 -9.42
N ASN A 236 -1.71 -4.48 -9.39
CA ASN A 236 -3.12 -4.82 -9.46
C ASN A 236 -3.46 -5.61 -10.74
N GLU A 237 -2.98 -5.16 -11.90
CA GLU A 237 -3.25 -5.86 -13.15
C GLU A 237 -2.48 -7.19 -13.26
N SER A 238 -1.28 -7.26 -12.70
CA SER A 238 -0.47 -8.49 -12.64
C SER A 238 -1.08 -9.54 -11.72
N ALA A 239 -1.51 -9.13 -10.52
CA ALA A 239 -2.22 -9.99 -9.57
C ALA A 239 -3.58 -10.45 -10.12
N ARG A 240 -4.28 -9.57 -10.87
CA ARG A 240 -5.50 -9.93 -11.60
C ARG A 240 -5.24 -11.01 -12.65
N LEU A 241 -4.19 -10.87 -13.45
CA LEU A 241 -3.80 -11.86 -14.46
C LEU A 241 -3.49 -13.21 -13.81
N TYR A 242 -2.65 -13.23 -12.76
CA TYR A 242 -2.33 -14.43 -12.00
C TYR A 242 -3.57 -15.10 -11.41
N ARG A 243 -4.44 -14.33 -10.74
CA ARG A 243 -5.69 -14.85 -10.17
C ARG A 243 -6.59 -15.47 -11.23
N LEU A 244 -6.77 -14.81 -12.37
CA LEU A 244 -7.60 -15.32 -13.45
C LEU A 244 -7.00 -16.58 -14.08
N ALA A 245 -5.68 -16.63 -14.24
CA ALA A 245 -4.97 -17.82 -14.71
C ALA A 245 -5.20 -19.02 -13.79
N ALA A 246 -5.06 -18.82 -12.47
CA ALA A 246 -5.29 -19.86 -11.46
C ALA A 246 -6.74 -20.35 -11.41
N GLN A 247 -7.71 -19.49 -11.72
CA GLN A 247 -9.13 -19.84 -11.72
C GLN A 247 -9.57 -20.52 -13.01
N ARG A 248 -9.09 -20.02 -14.15
CA ARG A 248 -9.44 -20.53 -15.47
C ARG A 248 -8.42 -20.08 -16.52
N ALA A 249 -7.48 -20.96 -16.85
CA ALA A 249 -6.56 -20.76 -17.96
C ALA A 249 -7.33 -20.60 -19.29
N THR A 250 -7.00 -19.55 -20.06
CA THR A 250 -7.56 -19.32 -21.39
C THR A 250 -6.50 -18.73 -22.34
N PRO A 251 -6.60 -18.95 -23.66
CA PRO A 251 -5.68 -18.36 -24.63
C PRO A 251 -5.65 -16.83 -24.60
N HIS A 252 -6.78 -16.19 -24.28
CA HIS A 252 -6.87 -14.74 -24.15
C HIS A 252 -6.02 -14.21 -22.97
N LEU A 253 -5.99 -14.93 -21.85
CA LEU A 253 -5.11 -14.59 -20.73
C LEU A 253 -3.64 -14.84 -21.07
N ARG A 254 -3.32 -15.94 -21.76
CA ARG A 254 -1.96 -16.23 -22.25
C ARG A 254 -1.41 -15.10 -23.11
N ALA A 255 -2.23 -14.56 -24.02
CA ALA A 255 -1.86 -13.44 -24.87
C ALA A 255 -1.58 -12.12 -24.11
N ARG A 256 -1.92 -12.02 -22.83
CA ARG A 256 -1.69 -10.84 -21.99
C ARG A 256 -0.39 -10.90 -21.17
N VAL A 257 0.27 -12.05 -21.08
CA VAL A 257 1.49 -12.23 -20.28
C VAL A 257 2.61 -11.33 -20.81
N GLN A 258 3.00 -11.51 -22.09
CA GLN A 258 4.11 -10.75 -22.68
C GLN A 258 3.86 -9.23 -22.70
N PRO A 259 2.69 -8.72 -23.15
CA PRO A 259 2.46 -7.27 -23.13
C PRO A 259 2.52 -6.65 -21.73
N LEU A 260 2.11 -7.38 -20.69
CA LEU A 260 2.18 -6.88 -19.32
C LEU A 260 3.62 -6.91 -18.78
N ASP A 261 4.40 -7.93 -19.16
CA ASP A 261 5.83 -8.00 -18.84
C ASP A 261 6.62 -6.84 -19.51
N ASP A 262 6.36 -6.57 -20.79
CA ASP A 262 6.97 -5.46 -21.53
C ASP A 262 6.68 -4.10 -20.87
N VAL A 263 5.46 -3.93 -20.32
CA VAL A 263 5.05 -2.71 -19.60
C VAL A 263 5.80 -2.57 -18.27
N LEU A 264 6.00 -3.68 -17.54
CA LEU A 264 6.80 -3.68 -16.31
C LEU A 264 8.25 -3.34 -16.60
N ASP A 265 8.82 -3.86 -17.69
CA ASP A 265 10.17 -3.50 -18.14
C ASP A 265 10.27 -2.02 -18.53
N ALA A 266 9.31 -1.49 -19.29
CA ALA A 266 9.24 -0.06 -19.59
C ALA A 266 9.17 0.81 -18.33
N ALA A 267 8.39 0.38 -17.32
CA ALA A 267 8.30 1.06 -16.04
C ALA A 267 9.64 1.07 -15.29
N ARG A 268 10.41 -0.03 -15.31
CA ARG A 268 11.75 -0.09 -14.72
C ARG A 268 12.69 0.96 -15.33
N PHE A 269 12.65 1.14 -16.64
CA PHE A 269 13.44 2.16 -17.33
C PHE A 269 12.92 3.59 -17.11
N ALA A 270 11.64 3.75 -16.79
CA ALA A 270 11.03 5.05 -16.50
C ALA A 270 11.33 5.58 -15.08
N LEU A 271 11.75 4.71 -14.16
CA LEU A 271 12.08 5.08 -12.78
C LEU A 271 13.27 6.05 -12.71
N PRO A 272 13.39 6.83 -11.62
CA PRO A 272 14.56 7.67 -11.38
C PRO A 272 15.89 6.89 -11.47
N PRO A 273 17.00 7.55 -11.86
CA PRO A 273 18.32 6.91 -11.88
C PRO A 273 18.67 6.29 -10.53
N GLY A 274 19.11 5.03 -10.54
CA GLY A 274 19.48 4.29 -9.33
C GLY A 274 18.31 3.84 -8.45
N TYR A 275 17.05 4.05 -8.86
CA TYR A 275 15.88 3.74 -8.01
C TYR A 275 15.79 2.25 -7.62
N LEU A 276 16.22 1.37 -8.53
CA LEU A 276 16.24 -0.10 -8.35
C LEU A 276 17.42 -0.61 -7.49
N THR A 277 18.30 0.27 -7.01
CA THR A 277 19.48 -0.15 -6.22
C THR A 277 19.03 -0.66 -4.84
N PRO A 278 19.39 -1.87 -4.40
CA PRO A 278 18.93 -2.37 -3.09
C PRO A 278 19.41 -1.52 -1.91
N GLY A 279 20.65 -1.02 -1.97
CA GLY A 279 21.23 -0.20 -0.90
C GLY A 279 20.76 1.26 -0.91
N ARG A 280 20.96 1.93 0.23
CA ARG A 280 20.76 3.38 0.38
C ARG A 280 21.78 4.17 -0.43
N ALA A 281 21.33 5.17 -1.19
CA ALA A 281 22.17 6.06 -1.98
C ALA A 281 22.77 7.17 -1.09
N VAL A 282 23.73 6.79 -0.24
CA VAL A 282 24.38 7.71 0.74
C VAL A 282 25.08 8.87 0.04
N SER A 283 25.73 8.61 -1.10
CA SER A 283 26.46 9.63 -1.87
C SER A 283 25.56 10.72 -2.45
N SER A 284 24.30 10.42 -2.73
CA SER A 284 23.31 11.40 -3.19
C SER A 284 22.51 12.04 -2.04
N GLY A 285 22.87 11.76 -0.78
CA GLY A 285 22.19 12.30 0.39
C GLY A 285 20.80 11.70 0.64
N GLU A 286 20.54 10.47 0.19
CA GLU A 286 19.26 9.81 0.42
C GLU A 286 18.99 9.60 1.92
N SER A 287 17.86 10.15 2.40
CA SER A 287 17.39 9.90 3.77
C SER A 287 16.99 8.44 3.95
N VAL A 288 17.07 7.95 5.18
CA VAL A 288 16.70 6.57 5.48
C VAL A 288 15.21 6.32 5.21
N ASP A 289 14.34 7.30 5.49
CA ASP A 289 12.91 7.25 5.17
C ASP A 289 12.65 7.11 3.65
N ASN A 290 13.30 7.94 2.82
CA ASN A 290 13.16 7.86 1.37
C ASN A 290 13.69 6.52 0.82
N CYS A 291 14.78 6.01 1.40
CA CYS A 291 15.30 4.68 1.06
C CYS A 291 14.26 3.58 1.31
N HIS A 292 13.57 3.59 2.45
CA HIS A 292 12.56 2.57 2.75
C HIS A 292 11.33 2.68 1.84
N LYS A 293 10.85 3.89 1.58
CA LYS A 293 9.74 4.12 0.62
C LYS A 293 10.13 3.65 -0.78
N ARG A 294 11.36 3.92 -1.20
CA ARG A 294 11.91 3.43 -2.46
C ARG A 294 11.97 1.92 -2.50
N ILE A 295 12.57 1.27 -1.51
CA ILE A 295 12.66 -0.19 -1.43
C ILE A 295 11.26 -0.82 -1.45
N GLY A 296 10.30 -0.28 -0.70
CA GLY A 296 8.90 -0.73 -0.73
C GLY A 296 8.29 -0.67 -2.12
N ASN A 297 8.48 0.44 -2.85
CA ASN A 297 8.01 0.56 -4.23
C ASN A 297 8.69 -0.44 -5.18
N VAL A 298 9.99 -0.70 -4.99
CA VAL A 298 10.70 -1.71 -5.79
C VAL A 298 10.16 -3.11 -5.46
N MET A 299 9.90 -3.42 -4.18
CA MET A 299 9.28 -4.70 -3.79
C MET A 299 7.90 -4.88 -4.44
N LEU A 300 7.07 -3.83 -4.50
CA LEU A 300 5.77 -3.88 -5.18
C LEU A 300 5.92 -4.13 -6.70
N LEU A 301 6.89 -3.48 -7.34
CA LEU A 301 7.16 -3.65 -8.77
C LEU A 301 7.67 -5.06 -9.09
N GLU A 302 8.58 -5.60 -8.28
CA GLU A 302 9.10 -6.96 -8.45
C GLU A 302 8.03 -8.00 -8.11
N SER A 303 7.14 -7.73 -7.14
CA SER A 303 5.97 -8.57 -6.89
C SER A 303 5.02 -8.60 -8.10
N ALA A 304 4.89 -7.50 -8.84
CA ALA A 304 4.10 -7.48 -10.06
C ALA A 304 4.70 -8.42 -11.13
N ARG A 305 6.03 -8.35 -11.34
CA ARG A 305 6.76 -9.24 -12.26
C ARG A 305 6.64 -10.70 -11.85
N LEU A 306 6.80 -10.99 -10.56
CA LEU A 306 6.59 -12.31 -9.98
C LEU A 306 5.20 -12.86 -10.32
N PHE A 307 4.14 -12.05 -10.18
CA PHE A 307 2.78 -12.47 -10.57
C PHE A 307 2.63 -12.70 -12.07
N VAL A 308 3.25 -11.90 -12.93
CA VAL A 308 3.21 -12.10 -14.39
C VAL A 308 3.91 -13.39 -14.79
N HIS A 309 5.13 -13.64 -14.30
CA HIS A 309 5.86 -14.88 -14.58
C HIS A 309 5.13 -16.10 -14.02
N ALA A 310 4.60 -16.02 -12.80
CA ALA A 310 3.79 -17.08 -12.22
C ALA A 310 2.48 -17.32 -12.99
N ALA A 311 1.86 -16.27 -13.54
CA ALA A 311 0.70 -16.43 -14.42
C ALA A 311 1.09 -17.12 -15.72
N GLY A 312 2.25 -16.77 -16.29
CA GLY A 312 2.83 -17.44 -17.45
C GLY A 312 2.98 -18.94 -17.22
N MET A 313 3.48 -19.34 -16.05
CA MET A 313 3.56 -20.75 -15.64
C MET A 313 2.21 -21.47 -15.58
N LEU A 314 1.18 -20.82 -15.03
CA LEU A 314 -0.15 -21.42 -14.94
C LEU A 314 -0.86 -21.49 -16.30
N LEU A 315 -0.45 -20.64 -17.24
CA LEU A 315 -1.03 -20.52 -18.56
C LEU A 315 -0.25 -21.29 -19.62
N ASP A 316 0.96 -21.77 -19.35
CA ASP A 316 1.76 -22.55 -20.30
C ASP A 316 1.62 -24.05 -19.99
N ASP A 317 1.17 -24.80 -21.00
CA ASP A 317 0.98 -26.25 -20.90
C ASP A 317 2.20 -27.02 -21.44
N ASP A 318 3.18 -26.32 -22.03
CA ASP A 318 4.37 -26.94 -22.62
C ASP A 318 5.43 -27.23 -21.53
N PRO A 319 5.74 -28.52 -21.26
CA PRO A 319 6.74 -28.89 -20.26
C PRO A 319 8.15 -28.38 -20.59
N VAL A 320 8.44 -28.04 -21.85
CA VAL A 320 9.75 -27.48 -22.25
C VAL A 320 9.96 -26.10 -21.62
N ASN A 321 8.89 -25.34 -21.42
CA ASN A 321 8.97 -23.97 -20.89
C ASN A 321 8.96 -23.93 -19.36
N ALA A 322 8.64 -25.03 -18.68
CA ALA A 322 8.54 -25.08 -17.22
C ALA A 322 9.82 -24.63 -16.50
N HIS A 323 10.98 -25.10 -16.94
CA HIS A 323 12.27 -24.76 -16.31
C HIS A 323 12.66 -23.29 -16.54
N PRO A 324 12.62 -22.74 -17.78
CA PRO A 324 12.81 -21.30 -18.01
C PRO A 324 11.87 -20.41 -17.18
N LEU A 325 10.58 -20.75 -17.10
CA LEU A 325 9.60 -19.97 -16.36
C LEU A 325 9.88 -19.99 -14.84
N TRP A 326 10.24 -21.16 -14.28
CA TRP A 326 10.68 -21.26 -12.89
C TRP A 326 11.93 -20.42 -12.59
N ASN A 327 12.90 -20.37 -13.51
CA ASN A 327 14.08 -19.52 -13.34
C ASN A 327 13.72 -18.03 -13.25
N MET A 328 12.72 -17.58 -14.01
CA MET A 328 12.24 -16.20 -13.93
C MET A 328 11.58 -15.92 -12.58
N VAL A 329 10.68 -16.80 -12.14
CA VAL A 329 10.02 -16.71 -10.82
C VAL A 329 11.05 -16.69 -9.68
N LEU A 330 12.01 -17.61 -9.70
CA LEU A 330 13.07 -17.67 -8.69
C LEU A 330 13.99 -16.44 -8.74
N GLY A 331 14.25 -15.90 -9.93
CA GLY A 331 15.01 -14.66 -10.11
C GLY A 331 14.34 -13.46 -9.44
N ASP A 332 13.02 -13.31 -9.60
CA ASP A 332 12.25 -12.27 -8.94
C ASP A 332 12.21 -12.48 -7.42
N CYS A 333 12.00 -13.72 -6.95
CA CYS A 333 12.08 -14.07 -5.54
C CYS A 333 13.44 -13.70 -4.93
N GLU A 334 14.54 -14.02 -5.62
CA GLU A 334 15.89 -13.67 -5.16
C GLU A 334 16.11 -12.15 -5.11
N PHE A 335 15.59 -11.41 -6.08
CA PHE A 335 15.66 -9.95 -6.07
C PHE A 335 14.93 -9.37 -4.84
N ILE A 336 13.71 -9.84 -4.56
CA ILE A 336 12.95 -9.41 -3.37
C ILE A 336 13.72 -9.74 -2.08
N VAL A 337 14.33 -10.94 -1.99
CA VAL A 337 15.17 -11.30 -0.82
C VAL A 337 16.37 -10.36 -0.68
N ARG A 338 17.00 -9.92 -1.78
CA ARG A 338 18.09 -8.93 -1.73
C ARG A 338 17.63 -7.57 -1.18
N LEU A 339 16.42 -7.13 -1.52
CA LEU A 339 15.82 -5.91 -0.96
C LEU A 339 15.54 -6.06 0.54
N VAL A 340 14.98 -7.20 0.96
CA VAL A 340 14.70 -7.50 2.37
C VAL A 340 15.98 -7.53 3.21
N LYS A 341 17.09 -8.06 2.67
CA LYS A 341 18.40 -8.08 3.35
C LYS A 341 18.95 -6.69 3.67
N THR A 342 18.51 -5.65 2.96
CA THR A 342 18.94 -4.26 3.18
C THR A 342 18.02 -3.47 4.10
N TRP A 343 16.98 -4.09 4.66
CA TRP A 343 15.99 -3.44 5.49
C TRP A 343 16.53 -3.07 6.89
N ASP A 344 16.17 -1.89 7.37
CA ASP A 344 16.50 -1.37 8.70
C ASP A 344 15.29 -1.49 9.64
N ASP A 345 15.50 -1.91 10.89
CA ASP A 345 14.42 -2.11 11.86
C ASP A 345 13.92 -0.81 12.50
N ASP A 346 14.57 0.32 12.25
CA ASP A 346 14.12 1.65 12.71
C ASP A 346 12.80 2.12 12.06
N PHE A 347 12.41 1.55 10.91
CA PHE A 347 11.28 2.05 10.07
C PHE A 347 10.06 1.11 10.02
N LEU A 348 9.96 0.17 10.96
CA LEU A 348 8.91 -0.86 10.98
C LEU A 348 7.48 -0.31 11.05
N THR A 349 7.28 0.90 11.57
CA THR A 349 5.96 1.55 11.68
C THR A 349 5.70 2.56 10.55
N ALA A 350 6.79 3.12 9.98
CA ALA A 350 6.75 4.17 8.97
C ALA A 350 6.51 3.63 7.55
N VAL A 351 6.52 2.31 7.36
CA VAL A 351 6.15 1.66 6.10
C VAL A 351 4.92 0.79 6.29
N ASP A 352 4.08 0.73 5.24
CA ASP A 352 2.88 -0.09 5.23
C ASP A 352 3.26 -1.59 5.39
N PRO A 353 2.76 -2.28 6.44
CA PRO A 353 3.08 -3.68 6.70
C PRO A 353 2.47 -4.64 5.67
N ALA A 354 1.66 -4.17 4.70
CA ALA A 354 1.27 -4.95 3.52
C ALA A 354 2.48 -5.49 2.74
N LEU A 355 3.67 -4.88 2.85
CA LEU A 355 4.92 -5.45 2.31
C LEU A 355 5.22 -6.86 2.86
N CYS A 356 4.76 -7.20 4.07
CA CYS A 356 4.87 -8.54 4.62
C CYS A 356 4.14 -9.59 3.76
N CYS A 357 3.06 -9.22 3.07
CA CYS A 357 2.37 -10.11 2.15
C CYS A 357 3.24 -10.49 0.94
N ILE A 358 4.13 -9.58 0.50
CA ILE A 358 5.11 -9.87 -0.55
C ILE A 358 6.14 -10.89 -0.06
N ALA A 359 6.70 -10.68 1.13
CA ALA A 359 7.65 -11.63 1.74
C ALA A 359 7.03 -13.03 1.93
N THR A 360 5.77 -13.10 2.39
CA THR A 360 5.04 -14.37 2.48
C THR A 360 4.78 -14.99 1.10
N THR A 361 4.48 -14.19 0.07
CA THR A 361 4.34 -14.69 -1.31
C THR A 361 5.62 -15.33 -1.80
N VAL A 362 6.78 -14.72 -1.54
CA VAL A 362 8.08 -15.31 -1.89
C VAL A 362 8.32 -16.63 -1.16
N LEU A 363 8.03 -16.70 0.14
CA LEU A 363 8.12 -17.97 0.90
C LEU A 363 7.25 -19.07 0.28
N MET A 364 6.02 -18.74 -0.11
CA MET A 364 5.12 -19.70 -0.77
C MET A 364 5.69 -20.22 -2.09
N PHE A 365 6.22 -19.35 -2.96
CA PHE A 365 6.82 -19.79 -4.23
C PHE A 365 8.08 -20.64 -4.02
N GLN A 366 8.91 -20.30 -3.04
CA GLN A 366 10.09 -21.11 -2.69
C GLN A 366 9.70 -22.51 -2.20
N GLU A 367 8.65 -22.61 -1.39
CA GLU A 367 8.13 -23.88 -0.90
C GLU A 367 7.51 -24.72 -2.03
N VAL A 368 6.70 -24.10 -2.89
CA VAL A 368 6.12 -24.79 -4.05
C VAL A 368 7.24 -25.31 -4.96
N TYR A 369 8.26 -24.51 -5.25
CA TYR A 369 9.41 -24.97 -6.02
C TYR A 369 10.07 -26.18 -5.34
N SER A 370 10.40 -26.08 -4.04
CA SER A 370 11.04 -27.17 -3.30
C SER A 370 10.25 -28.49 -3.35
N ARG A 371 8.92 -28.43 -3.39
CA ARG A 371 8.04 -29.61 -3.51
C ARG A 371 7.88 -30.12 -4.94
N CYS A 372 7.87 -29.23 -5.93
CA CYS A 372 7.63 -29.60 -7.32
C CYS A 372 8.88 -30.18 -8.00
N SER A 373 10.08 -29.78 -7.60
CA SER A 373 11.32 -30.27 -8.20
C SER A 373 11.83 -31.61 -7.61
N ASP A 374 10.90 -32.47 -7.18
CA ASP A 374 11.15 -33.82 -6.66
C ASP A 374 12.15 -34.58 -7.57
N LEU A 375 13.35 -34.84 -7.01
CA LEU A 375 14.42 -35.76 -7.41
C LEU A 375 15.77 -35.20 -7.93
N ASP A 376 15.89 -33.92 -8.33
CA ASP A 376 17.16 -33.41 -8.90
C ASP A 376 17.54 -31.96 -8.50
N ILE A 377 16.92 -31.39 -7.46
CA ILE A 377 17.39 -30.10 -6.91
C ILE A 377 18.81 -30.29 -6.39
N ARG A 378 19.77 -29.53 -6.94
CA ARG A 378 21.13 -29.47 -6.41
C ARG A 378 21.08 -29.05 -4.94
N VAL A 379 21.78 -29.77 -4.07
CA VAL A 379 21.86 -29.47 -2.62
C VAL A 379 22.14 -27.99 -2.35
N GLU A 380 22.98 -27.36 -3.16
CA GLU A 380 23.30 -25.93 -3.10
C GLU A 380 22.07 -25.00 -3.22
N ILE A 381 21.14 -25.34 -4.12
CA ILE A 381 19.91 -24.57 -4.33
C ILE A 381 18.98 -24.75 -3.13
N GLN A 382 18.87 -25.97 -2.60
CA GLN A 382 18.07 -26.23 -1.41
C GLN A 382 18.58 -25.46 -0.18
N GLU A 383 19.90 -25.44 0.02
CA GLU A 383 20.53 -24.65 1.08
C GLU A 383 20.34 -23.13 0.88
N GLN A 384 20.39 -22.65 -0.37
CA GLN A 384 20.11 -21.26 -0.69
C GLN A 384 18.65 -20.88 -0.37
N LEU A 385 17.69 -21.70 -0.80
CA LEU A 385 16.26 -21.49 -0.52
C LEU A 385 15.99 -21.49 0.98
N SER A 386 16.56 -22.44 1.74
CA SER A 386 16.44 -22.47 3.20
C SER A 386 17.01 -21.20 3.86
N ARG A 387 18.19 -20.74 3.46
CA ARG A 387 18.77 -19.47 3.96
C ARG A 387 17.90 -18.27 3.64
N HIS A 388 17.35 -18.21 2.42
CA HIS A 388 16.44 -17.14 2.01
C HIS A 388 15.14 -17.17 2.80
N GLY A 389 14.57 -18.35 3.03
CA GLY A 389 13.37 -18.53 3.86
C GLY A 389 13.58 -18.02 5.29
N ASN A 390 14.70 -18.36 5.92
CA ASN A 390 15.03 -17.87 7.26
C ASN A 390 15.10 -16.33 7.33
N ILE A 391 15.68 -15.69 6.31
CA ILE A 391 15.76 -14.22 6.25
C ILE A 391 14.37 -13.59 6.14
N LEU A 392 13.50 -14.16 5.30
CA LEU A 392 12.12 -13.68 5.14
C LEU A 392 11.31 -13.88 6.43
N ILE A 393 11.49 -14.99 7.14
CA ILE A 393 10.85 -15.23 8.45
C ILE A 393 11.33 -14.19 9.47
N LEU A 394 12.64 -13.95 9.58
CA LEU A 394 13.18 -12.93 10.49
C LEU A 394 12.66 -11.52 10.16
N PHE A 395 12.52 -11.19 8.87
CA PHE A 395 11.91 -9.94 8.43
C PHE A 395 10.44 -9.84 8.90
N LEU A 396 9.65 -10.89 8.73
CA LEU A 396 8.27 -10.95 9.22
C LEU A 396 8.20 -10.84 10.75
N GLU A 397 9.13 -11.45 11.49
CA GLU A 397 9.22 -11.37 12.95
C GLU A 397 9.48 -9.95 13.45
N GLN A 398 10.31 -9.18 12.75
CA GLN A 398 10.54 -7.76 13.06
C GLN A 398 9.23 -6.96 12.95
N PHE A 399 8.50 -7.10 11.84
CA PHE A 399 7.20 -6.43 11.66
C PHE A 399 6.14 -6.92 12.65
N ALA A 400 6.15 -8.21 13.01
CA ALA A 400 5.21 -8.81 13.96
C ALA A 400 5.31 -8.24 15.38
N ARG A 401 6.40 -7.51 15.69
CA ARG A 401 6.53 -6.72 16.91
C ARG A 401 5.47 -5.62 16.95
N HIS A 402 5.19 -4.94 15.85
CA HIS A 402 4.25 -3.80 15.83
C HIS A 402 2.90 -4.17 15.21
N TRP A 403 2.89 -5.04 14.20
CA TRP A 403 1.73 -5.29 13.36
C TRP A 403 1.17 -6.71 13.52
N HIS A 404 -0.14 -6.83 13.74
CA HIS A 404 -0.79 -8.14 13.84
C HIS A 404 -0.85 -8.87 12.50
N LEU A 405 -0.88 -8.14 11.37
CA LEU A 405 -0.84 -8.71 10.03
C LEU A 405 0.37 -9.63 9.86
N ALA A 406 1.58 -9.13 10.15
CA ALA A 406 2.81 -9.92 10.08
C ALA A 406 2.78 -11.14 11.03
N ARG A 407 2.22 -10.99 12.24
CA ARG A 407 2.03 -12.11 13.18
C ARG A 407 1.09 -13.18 12.63
N SER A 408 0.01 -12.78 11.98
CA SER A 408 -0.93 -13.69 11.33
C SER A 408 -0.30 -14.41 10.14
N LEU A 409 0.53 -13.72 9.36
CA LEU A 409 1.26 -14.30 8.24
C LEU A 409 2.30 -15.32 8.71
N LEU A 410 3.04 -15.04 9.80
CA LEU A 410 3.97 -15.99 10.41
C LEU A 410 3.30 -17.29 10.86
N GLY A 411 2.12 -17.18 11.50
CA GLY A 411 1.36 -18.37 11.92
C GLY A 411 0.86 -19.21 10.74
N LYS A 412 0.73 -18.63 9.55
CA LYS A 412 0.41 -19.35 8.32
C LYS A 412 1.67 -19.92 7.66
N SER A 413 2.79 -19.20 7.68
CA SER A 413 4.05 -19.67 7.11
C SER A 413 4.68 -20.80 7.90
N SER A 414 4.40 -20.92 9.20
CA SER A 414 4.81 -22.09 10.00
C SER A 414 4.04 -23.38 9.67
N LEU A 415 2.99 -23.29 8.84
CA LEU A 415 2.21 -24.44 8.34
C LEU A 415 2.63 -24.88 6.93
N LEU A 416 3.47 -24.08 6.28
CA LEU A 416 4.16 -24.44 5.03
C LEU A 416 5.40 -25.24 5.40
#